data_AF-A0A099K6R3-F1
#
_entry.id   AF-A0A099K6R3-F1
#
_cell.length_a   1.000
_cell.length_b   1.000
_cell.length_c   1.000
_cell.angle_alpha   90.00
_cell.angle_beta   90.00
_cell.angle_gamma   90.00
#
_symmetry.space_group_name_H-M   'P 1'
#
loop_
_entity.id
_entity.type
_entity.pdbx_description
1 polymer ?
#
loop_
_entity_poly.entity_id
_entity_poly.type
_entity_poly.pdbx_seq_one_letter_code
_entity_poly.pdbx_strand_id
1 'polypeptide(L)'
;MKDIASYWNKSKTTILSLLVSLILTSTLTACGGSDSTESDDSGSGSTEDNGTITTNSAPVAHAGNDQTVFINSTVSLSSELSSDTDGDALGYAWSLSTLPNGSVAVLSSESAAAPSFTADVIGSYVAHLTVNDGQLNSEVASVEVVVTAVIEGSTAGILCDYNYNQYNDSIYVLDDSMAQWSCTDGERVLSANGIPDHEVGEFPNANNPNTITEQLVSANLSLSPIESETSTTLGGPSGATGYVLNGVKIDANTAGSCDDSGNDCSLIGNTGNWHIEALGQTSFNFGTDDNNAHVQPGGSYHYHGMPEGFVTKQGGSSSTMTIIGWAADGFPIYARYGYSIASDATSTLISMTGSYQLISDVPSNRPSASIYPLGTFGEDWQFVAGSGDLDECNGRVGVTPEFPEGIYHYYATDSYPYFQRCVKGEVEVTAGMPPPP
;
A
#
# COMPACT_ATOMS: atom_id res chain seq x y z
N MET A 1 -20.21 1.10 53.67
CA MET A 1 -20.82 1.71 52.47
C MET A 1 -19.85 1.38 51.34
N LYS A 2 -19.98 0.21 50.69
CA LYS A 2 -20.88 -0.08 49.54
C LYS A 2 -20.48 0.79 48.33
N ASP A 3 -20.14 0.33 47.14
CA ASP A 3 -20.24 -0.95 46.43
C ASP A 3 -19.30 -0.87 45.21
N ILE A 4 -18.43 -1.85 44.93
CA ILE A 4 -17.90 -2.11 43.58
C ILE A 4 -17.78 -3.64 43.41
N ALA A 5 -18.93 -4.27 43.17
CA ALA A 5 -19.03 -5.62 42.66
C ALA A 5 -20.36 -5.72 41.89
N SER A 6 -20.29 -5.68 40.56
CA SER A 6 -21.24 -6.27 39.59
C SER A 6 -21.25 -5.47 38.29
N TYR A 7 -20.46 -5.88 37.29
CA TYR A 7 -20.76 -5.56 35.89
C TYR A 7 -20.19 -6.64 34.97
N TRP A 8 -20.68 -7.86 35.14
CA TRP A 8 -20.55 -8.94 34.16
C TRP A 8 -21.81 -9.80 34.20
N ASN A 9 -22.87 -9.37 33.53
CA ASN A 9 -23.84 -10.29 32.92
C ASN A 9 -24.83 -9.55 32.01
N LYS A 10 -24.79 -9.83 30.71
CA LYS A 10 -25.93 -10.04 29.79
C LYS A 10 -25.51 -9.76 28.34
N SER A 11 -25.30 -10.82 27.57
CA SER A 11 -26.25 -11.20 26.52
C SER A 11 -25.82 -12.52 25.89
N LYS A 12 -26.44 -13.62 26.33
CA LYS A 12 -26.57 -14.81 25.51
C LYS A 12 -27.92 -14.69 24.81
N THR A 13 -27.89 -14.50 23.50
CA THR A 13 -29.06 -14.68 22.66
C THR A 13 -28.67 -15.43 21.40
N THR A 14 -29.28 -16.59 21.29
CA THR A 14 -29.24 -17.61 20.24
C THR A 14 -29.50 -17.04 18.85
N ILE A 15 -28.64 -17.35 17.87
CA ILE A 15 -29.02 -17.33 16.45
C ILE A 15 -28.91 -18.75 15.91
N LEU A 16 -30.07 -19.24 15.49
CA LEU A 16 -30.32 -20.54 14.92
C LEU A 16 -29.91 -20.51 13.44
N SER A 17 -28.84 -21.20 13.08
CA SER A 17 -28.40 -21.37 11.69
C SER A 17 -29.40 -22.26 10.93
N LEU A 18 -30.17 -21.68 10.01
CA LEU A 18 -30.88 -22.43 8.98
C LEU A 18 -29.97 -22.55 7.75
N LEU A 19 -29.35 -23.72 7.59
CA LEU A 19 -28.69 -24.13 6.36
C LEU A 19 -29.77 -24.57 5.35
N VAL A 20 -29.99 -23.75 4.31
CA VAL A 20 -30.67 -24.18 3.10
C VAL A 20 -29.59 -24.47 2.05
N SER A 21 -29.27 -25.75 1.88
CA SER A 21 -28.41 -26.24 0.81
C SER A 21 -29.25 -26.40 -0.45
N LEU A 22 -29.06 -25.51 -1.43
CA LEU A 22 -29.67 -25.64 -2.75
C LEU A 22 -28.71 -26.42 -3.65
N ILE A 23 -28.91 -27.73 -3.71
CA ILE A 23 -28.23 -28.62 -4.65
C ILE A 23 -28.94 -28.47 -6.01
N LEU A 24 -28.29 -27.82 -6.97
CA LEU A 24 -28.71 -27.83 -8.38
C LEU A 24 -27.94 -28.95 -9.09
N THR A 25 -28.54 -30.13 -9.19
CA THR A 25 -28.07 -31.19 -10.08
C THR A 25 -28.56 -30.93 -11.49
N SER A 26 -27.66 -30.62 -12.41
CA SER A 26 -27.89 -30.67 -13.86
C SER A 26 -27.66 -32.09 -14.36
N THR A 27 -28.73 -32.77 -14.78
CA THR A 27 -28.65 -34.04 -15.50
C THR A 27 -28.40 -33.76 -16.99
N LEU A 28 -27.18 -34.06 -17.47
CA LEU A 28 -26.95 -34.24 -18.91
C LEU A 28 -27.67 -35.51 -19.37
N THR A 29 -28.60 -35.36 -20.31
CA THR A 29 -29.16 -36.50 -21.05
C THR A 29 -28.35 -36.65 -22.33
N ALA A 30 -27.43 -37.61 -22.33
CA ALA A 30 -26.78 -38.11 -23.54
C ALA A 30 -27.63 -39.27 -24.08
N CYS A 31 -28.08 -39.16 -25.33
CA CYS A 31 -28.60 -40.29 -26.08
C CYS A 31 -27.78 -40.41 -27.37
N GLY A 32 -26.97 -41.45 -27.44
CA GLY A 32 -26.36 -41.96 -28.67
C GLY A 32 -27.15 -43.16 -29.18
N GLY A 33 -27.16 -43.35 -30.50
CA GLY A 33 -27.74 -44.54 -31.13
C GLY A 33 -27.85 -44.42 -32.64
N SER A 34 -26.87 -45.00 -33.33
CA SER A 34 -26.70 -45.16 -34.78
C SER A 34 -27.45 -46.39 -35.34
N ASP A 35 -27.96 -46.31 -36.59
CA ASP A 35 -27.46 -47.04 -37.78
C ASP A 35 -28.54 -47.65 -38.75
N SER A 36 -28.23 -47.55 -40.06
CA SER A 36 -28.72 -48.22 -41.31
C SER A 36 -30.17 -47.99 -41.84
N THR A 37 -30.41 -47.26 -42.97
CA THR A 37 -30.32 -47.56 -44.45
C THR A 37 -31.32 -48.64 -44.94
N GLU A 38 -32.14 -48.55 -46.00
CA GLU A 38 -32.24 -47.85 -47.32
C GLU A 38 -33.75 -47.55 -47.62
N SER A 39 -34.21 -46.68 -48.53
CA SER A 39 -34.09 -46.74 -50.01
C SER A 39 -34.69 -45.49 -50.70
N ASP A 40 -33.97 -44.98 -51.70
CA ASP A 40 -34.33 -44.33 -52.98
C ASP A 40 -35.59 -43.43 -53.10
N ASP A 41 -35.38 -42.15 -53.46
CA ASP A 41 -35.92 -41.57 -54.72
C ASP A 41 -35.27 -40.19 -55.02
N SER A 42 -35.08 -39.92 -56.31
CA SER A 42 -34.31 -38.84 -56.89
C SER A 42 -35.06 -37.50 -56.88
N GLY A 43 -34.47 -36.48 -56.25
CA GLY A 43 -34.97 -35.10 -56.30
C GLY A 43 -33.84 -34.10 -56.23
N SER A 44 -33.47 -33.55 -57.38
CA SER A 44 -32.56 -32.41 -57.51
C SER A 44 -33.11 -31.20 -56.75
N GLY A 45 -32.57 -30.93 -55.56
CA GLY A 45 -32.83 -29.73 -54.77
C GLY A 45 -31.52 -29.31 -54.10
N SER A 46 -31.04 -28.13 -54.47
CA SER A 46 -29.95 -27.43 -53.79
C SER A 46 -30.27 -27.32 -52.31
N THR A 47 -29.54 -28.05 -51.46
CA THR A 47 -29.51 -27.76 -50.04
C THR A 47 -28.72 -26.48 -49.86
N GLU A 48 -29.43 -25.36 -49.79
CA GLU A 48 -28.93 -24.19 -49.07
C GLU A 48 -28.63 -24.67 -47.65
N ASP A 49 -27.36 -24.58 -47.29
CA ASP A 49 -26.91 -24.55 -45.91
C ASP A 49 -27.67 -23.41 -45.24
N ASN A 50 -28.78 -23.72 -44.57
CA ASN A 50 -29.49 -22.79 -43.71
C ASN A 50 -28.66 -22.62 -42.44
N GLY A 51 -27.47 -22.03 -42.62
CA GLY A 51 -26.70 -21.41 -41.57
C GLY A 51 -27.64 -20.43 -40.90
N THR A 52 -28.01 -20.74 -39.65
CA THR A 52 -28.70 -19.81 -38.78
C THR A 52 -27.84 -18.57 -38.70
N ILE A 53 -28.20 -17.54 -39.46
CA ILE A 53 -27.66 -16.18 -39.32
C ILE A 53 -28.12 -15.75 -37.92
N THR A 54 -27.26 -15.94 -36.92
CA THR A 54 -27.42 -15.28 -35.63
C THR A 54 -27.27 -13.79 -35.92
N THR A 55 -28.36 -13.05 -35.74
CA THR A 55 -28.33 -11.60 -35.91
C THR A 55 -27.57 -11.04 -34.71
N ASN A 56 -26.54 -10.23 -34.98
CA ASN A 56 -25.72 -9.60 -33.96
C ASN A 56 -26.58 -8.79 -32.96
N SER A 57 -26.32 -8.96 -31.66
CA SER A 57 -26.91 -8.18 -30.59
C SER A 57 -25.95 -7.06 -30.19
N ALA A 58 -26.46 -5.87 -29.84
CA ALA A 58 -25.58 -4.82 -29.34
C ALA A 58 -25.02 -5.20 -27.96
N PRO A 59 -23.77 -4.85 -27.65
CA PRO A 59 -23.16 -5.17 -26.36
C PRO A 59 -23.79 -4.34 -25.23
N VAL A 60 -23.57 -4.77 -23.99
CA VAL A 60 -24.00 -4.06 -22.78
C VAL A 60 -22.77 -3.46 -22.10
N ALA A 61 -22.73 -2.13 -22.03
CA ALA A 61 -21.69 -1.41 -21.31
C ALA A 61 -21.98 -1.35 -19.80
N HIS A 62 -20.94 -1.54 -19.00
CA HIS A 62 -20.95 -1.33 -17.55
C HIS A 62 -19.71 -0.52 -17.16
N ALA A 63 -19.91 0.74 -16.75
CA ALA A 63 -18.83 1.69 -16.43
C ALA A 63 -18.26 1.56 -15.01
N GLY A 64 -18.74 0.59 -14.23
CA GLY A 64 -18.43 0.42 -12.81
C GLY A 64 -19.44 1.10 -11.88
N ASN A 65 -19.15 1.06 -10.58
CA ASN A 65 -19.95 1.73 -9.55
C ASN A 65 -19.45 3.17 -9.34
N ASP A 66 -20.33 4.04 -8.87
CA ASP A 66 -19.97 5.40 -8.47
C ASP A 66 -18.89 5.39 -7.38
N GLN A 67 -17.99 6.38 -7.44
CA GLN A 67 -16.82 6.47 -6.58
C GLN A 67 -16.86 7.77 -5.78
N THR A 68 -16.39 7.72 -4.54
CA THR A 68 -15.99 8.92 -3.80
C THR A 68 -14.49 8.85 -3.62
N VAL A 69 -13.76 9.92 -3.89
CA VAL A 69 -12.30 9.97 -3.74
C VAL A 69 -11.87 11.29 -3.14
N PHE A 70 -10.67 11.33 -2.59
CA PHE A 70 -10.07 12.60 -2.17
C PHE A 70 -9.42 13.31 -3.37
N ILE A 71 -9.32 14.63 -3.30
CA ILE A 71 -8.56 15.43 -4.28
C ILE A 71 -7.14 14.85 -4.46
N ASN A 72 -6.59 14.97 -5.68
CA ASN A 72 -5.30 14.45 -6.14
C ASN A 72 -5.19 12.92 -6.20
N SER A 73 -6.25 12.17 -5.85
CA SER A 73 -6.27 10.73 -6.03
C SER A 73 -6.26 10.33 -7.51
N THR A 74 -5.60 9.23 -7.83
CA THR A 74 -5.76 8.57 -9.13
C THR A 74 -7.05 7.75 -9.11
N VAL A 75 -8.00 8.09 -9.97
CA VAL A 75 -9.28 7.41 -10.15
C VAL A 75 -9.09 6.35 -11.22
N SER A 76 -9.45 5.10 -10.91
CA SER A 76 -9.47 4.00 -11.88
C SER A 76 -10.90 3.69 -12.30
N LEU A 77 -11.14 3.66 -13.61
CA LEU A 77 -12.42 3.26 -14.20
C LEU A 77 -12.31 1.81 -14.69
N SER A 78 -13.44 1.12 -14.84
CA SER A 78 -13.44 -0.28 -15.27
C SER A 78 -14.62 -0.59 -16.18
N SER A 79 -14.35 -1.29 -17.28
CA SER A 79 -15.35 -1.89 -18.16
C SER A 79 -15.53 -3.39 -17.92
N GLU A 80 -14.97 -3.97 -16.85
CA GLU A 80 -14.86 -5.42 -16.63
C GLU A 80 -16.19 -6.17 -16.66
N LEU A 81 -17.28 -5.52 -16.23
CA LEU A 81 -18.62 -6.11 -16.23
C LEU A 81 -19.35 -5.96 -17.58
N SER A 82 -18.74 -5.30 -18.56
CA SER A 82 -19.31 -5.16 -19.90
C SER A 82 -19.34 -6.52 -20.60
N SER A 83 -20.39 -6.78 -21.37
CA SER A 83 -20.58 -8.09 -21.97
C SER A 83 -21.20 -8.00 -23.35
N ASP A 84 -20.92 -9.03 -24.14
CA ASP A 84 -21.56 -9.29 -25.40
C ASP A 84 -22.21 -10.68 -25.34
N THR A 85 -23.47 -10.80 -25.77
CA THR A 85 -24.21 -12.06 -25.70
C THR A 85 -23.82 -13.05 -26.78
N ASP A 86 -23.26 -12.55 -27.88
CA ASP A 86 -22.82 -13.33 -29.04
C ASP A 86 -21.36 -13.80 -28.88
N GLY A 87 -20.64 -13.24 -27.90
CA GLY A 87 -19.27 -13.60 -27.55
C GLY A 87 -18.22 -12.82 -28.34
N ASP A 88 -18.62 -11.72 -28.96
CA ASP A 88 -17.73 -10.89 -29.77
C ASP A 88 -16.72 -10.11 -28.91
N ALA A 89 -15.58 -9.79 -29.53
CA ALA A 89 -14.53 -9.03 -28.87
C ALA A 89 -14.97 -7.57 -28.69
N LEU A 90 -14.75 -7.02 -27.49
CA LEU A 90 -15.20 -5.69 -27.13
C LEU A 90 -14.11 -4.62 -27.28
N GLY A 91 -14.45 -3.53 -27.95
CA GLY A 91 -13.75 -2.25 -27.94
C GLY A 91 -14.42 -1.25 -27.01
N TYR A 92 -13.64 -0.32 -26.46
CA TYR A 92 -14.09 0.65 -25.46
C TYR A 92 -13.91 2.08 -25.95
N ALA A 93 -14.85 2.96 -25.60
CA ALA A 93 -14.77 4.39 -25.82
C ALA A 93 -15.20 5.13 -24.55
N TRP A 94 -14.23 5.71 -23.86
CA TRP A 94 -14.40 6.47 -22.63
C TRP A 94 -14.31 7.97 -22.89
N SER A 95 -15.08 8.75 -22.13
CA SER A 95 -14.97 10.21 -22.12
C SER A 95 -15.33 10.78 -20.75
N LEU A 96 -14.71 11.90 -20.37
CA LEU A 96 -15.13 12.71 -19.22
C LEU A 96 -16.17 13.72 -19.69
N SER A 97 -17.44 13.43 -19.45
CA SER A 97 -18.57 14.23 -19.95
C SER A 97 -18.86 15.45 -19.07
N THR A 98 -18.57 15.34 -17.77
CA THR A 98 -18.68 16.42 -16.79
C THR A 98 -17.37 16.54 -16.03
N LEU A 99 -16.87 17.77 -15.93
CA LEU A 99 -15.70 18.15 -15.15
C LEU A 99 -16.08 19.33 -14.24
N PRO A 100 -15.58 19.38 -12.99
CA PRO A 100 -15.69 20.58 -12.17
C PRO A 100 -15.02 21.79 -12.83
N ASN A 101 -15.53 22.98 -12.56
CA ASN A 101 -14.97 24.20 -13.14
C ASN A 101 -13.50 24.41 -12.73
N GLY A 102 -12.62 24.51 -13.71
CA GLY A 102 -11.17 24.66 -13.50
C GLY A 102 -10.38 23.35 -13.56
N SER A 103 -11.07 22.20 -13.65
CA SER A 103 -10.42 20.91 -13.88
C SER A 103 -9.80 20.84 -15.28
N VAL A 104 -8.63 20.23 -15.36
CA VAL A 104 -7.87 19.90 -16.58
C VAL A 104 -7.66 18.38 -16.70
N ALA A 105 -8.43 17.58 -15.96
CA ALA A 105 -8.31 16.13 -15.93
C ALA A 105 -8.48 15.51 -17.33
N VAL A 106 -7.62 14.54 -17.63
CA VAL A 106 -7.64 13.76 -18.87
C VAL A 106 -7.52 12.27 -18.54
N LEU A 107 -8.18 11.44 -19.35
CA LEU A 107 -8.05 9.99 -19.25
C LEU A 107 -6.66 9.56 -19.74
N SER A 108 -6.07 8.57 -19.06
CA SER A 108 -4.83 7.93 -19.48
C SER A 108 -4.98 7.22 -20.83
N SER A 109 -6.19 6.75 -21.16
CA SER A 109 -6.57 6.26 -22.48
C SER A 109 -8.08 6.32 -22.66
N GLU A 110 -8.56 6.76 -23.81
CA GLU A 110 -9.99 6.73 -24.14
C GLU A 110 -10.47 5.34 -24.60
N SER A 111 -9.57 4.39 -24.84
CA SER A 111 -9.91 3.08 -25.42
C SER A 111 -9.43 1.87 -24.60
N ALA A 112 -8.82 2.11 -23.43
CA ALA A 112 -8.44 1.03 -22.53
C ALA A 112 -9.67 0.43 -21.83
N ALA A 113 -9.58 -0.85 -21.45
CA ALA A 113 -10.61 -1.50 -20.64
C ALA A 113 -10.69 -0.90 -19.22
N ALA A 114 -9.56 -0.42 -18.69
CA ALA A 114 -9.48 0.20 -17.36
C ALA A 114 -8.62 1.47 -17.42
N PRO A 115 -9.14 2.59 -17.96
CA PRO A 115 -8.41 3.84 -17.95
C PRO A 115 -8.46 4.49 -16.56
N SER A 116 -7.64 5.51 -16.38
CA SER A 116 -7.52 6.26 -15.14
C SER A 116 -7.41 7.76 -15.39
N PHE A 117 -7.68 8.59 -14.39
CA PHE A 117 -7.40 10.03 -14.41
C PHE A 117 -7.08 10.53 -13.01
N THR A 118 -6.43 11.69 -12.90
CA THR A 118 -6.19 12.36 -11.61
C THR A 118 -7.34 13.30 -11.27
N ALA A 119 -7.92 13.15 -10.09
CA ALA A 119 -8.98 14.00 -9.56
C ALA A 119 -8.43 15.36 -9.10
N ASP A 120 -8.25 16.31 -10.02
CA ASP A 120 -7.51 17.56 -9.80
C ASP A 120 -8.29 18.69 -9.13
N VAL A 121 -9.63 18.63 -9.13
CA VAL A 121 -10.52 19.62 -8.54
C VAL A 121 -11.67 18.97 -7.76
N ILE A 122 -12.02 19.53 -6.61
CA ILE A 122 -13.19 19.11 -5.81
C ILE A 122 -14.48 19.31 -6.61
N GLY A 123 -15.34 18.30 -6.62
CA GLY A 123 -16.61 18.32 -7.34
C GLY A 123 -16.97 16.98 -7.96
N SER A 124 -17.99 16.96 -8.80
CA SER A 124 -18.46 15.77 -9.51
C SER A 124 -17.83 15.68 -10.90
N TYR A 125 -17.30 14.50 -11.22
CA TYR A 125 -16.86 14.08 -12.54
C TYR A 125 -17.81 13.01 -13.02
N VAL A 126 -18.18 13.05 -14.30
CA VAL A 126 -18.99 11.98 -14.90
C VAL A 126 -18.20 11.40 -16.06
N ALA A 127 -17.88 10.11 -15.97
CA ALA A 127 -17.27 9.37 -17.07
C ALA A 127 -18.35 8.57 -17.80
N HIS A 128 -18.33 8.62 -19.14
CA HIS A 128 -19.18 7.82 -20.00
C HIS A 128 -18.38 6.72 -20.67
N LEU A 129 -18.97 5.53 -20.76
CA LEU A 129 -18.47 4.38 -21.51
C LEU A 129 -19.47 4.02 -22.61
N THR A 130 -18.96 3.84 -23.82
CA THR A 130 -19.62 3.11 -24.90
C THR A 130 -18.77 1.91 -25.29
N VAL A 131 -19.41 0.75 -25.46
CA VAL A 131 -18.76 -0.51 -25.85
C VAL A 131 -19.15 -0.84 -27.29
N ASN A 132 -18.21 -1.35 -28.08
CA ASN A 132 -18.42 -1.74 -29.47
C ASN A 132 -17.98 -3.19 -29.68
N ASP A 133 -18.79 -4.01 -30.34
CA ASP A 133 -18.51 -5.43 -30.65
C ASP A 133 -17.86 -5.63 -32.04
N GLY A 134 -17.45 -4.55 -32.71
CA GLY A 134 -16.98 -4.54 -34.10
C GLY A 134 -18.08 -4.26 -35.14
N GLN A 135 -19.35 -4.28 -34.74
CA GLN A 135 -20.53 -4.07 -35.61
C GLN A 135 -21.49 -3.00 -35.06
N LEU A 136 -21.85 -3.07 -33.78
CA LEU A 136 -22.81 -2.23 -33.08
C LEU A 136 -22.19 -1.59 -31.84
N ASN A 137 -22.74 -0.45 -31.45
CA ASN A 137 -22.43 0.21 -30.18
C ASN A 137 -23.49 -0.12 -29.14
N SER A 138 -23.06 -0.21 -27.89
CA SER A 138 -23.94 -0.24 -26.72
C SER A 138 -24.68 1.09 -26.54
N GLU A 139 -25.68 1.07 -25.67
CA GLU A 139 -26.11 2.29 -24.97
C GLU A 139 -24.97 2.83 -24.09
N VAL A 140 -25.01 4.13 -23.78
CA VAL A 140 -24.00 4.77 -22.92
C VAL A 140 -24.21 4.34 -21.47
N ALA A 141 -23.15 3.84 -20.84
CA ALA A 141 -23.07 3.66 -19.39
C ALA A 141 -22.33 4.85 -18.77
N SER A 142 -22.68 5.22 -17.54
CA SER A 142 -22.05 6.32 -16.81
C SER A 142 -21.59 5.88 -15.43
N VAL A 143 -20.53 6.51 -14.94
CA VAL A 143 -20.08 6.42 -13.55
C VAL A 143 -19.81 7.83 -13.03
N GLU A 144 -20.34 8.13 -11.84
CA GLU A 144 -20.09 9.38 -11.13
C GLU A 144 -18.91 9.23 -10.18
N VAL A 145 -18.01 10.22 -10.18
CA VAL A 145 -16.88 10.30 -9.26
C VAL A 145 -17.00 11.61 -8.49
N VAL A 146 -17.27 11.50 -7.19
CA VAL A 146 -17.36 12.63 -6.27
C VAL A 146 -16.00 12.84 -5.61
N VAL A 147 -15.38 13.98 -5.89
CA VAL A 147 -14.10 14.37 -5.32
C VAL A 147 -14.32 15.29 -4.14
N THR A 148 -13.82 14.90 -2.97
CA THR A 148 -13.92 15.67 -1.73
C THR A 148 -12.56 16.23 -1.30
N ALA A 149 -12.59 17.31 -0.52
CA ALA A 149 -11.38 17.84 0.10
C ALA A 149 -10.79 16.81 1.08
N VAL A 150 -9.47 16.83 1.23
CA VAL A 150 -8.84 16.36 2.46
C VAL A 150 -9.07 17.45 3.50
N ILE A 151 -9.59 17.10 4.67
CA ILE A 151 -9.60 18.05 5.78
C ILE A 151 -8.15 18.11 6.27
N GLU A 152 -7.54 19.31 6.30
CA GLU A 152 -6.25 19.48 6.98
C GLU A 152 -6.40 18.97 8.42
N GLY A 153 -5.87 17.78 8.64
CA GLY A 153 -6.19 16.97 9.80
C GLY A 153 -5.25 17.30 10.93
N SER A 154 -5.80 17.59 12.10
CA SER A 154 -5.00 17.57 13.32
C SER A 154 -4.83 16.13 13.80
N THR A 155 -3.62 15.75 14.15
CA THR A 155 -3.32 14.49 14.84
C THR A 155 -3.35 14.66 16.38
N ALA A 156 -3.82 15.81 16.87
CA ALA A 156 -4.00 16.08 18.30
C ALA A 156 -5.03 15.14 18.94
N GLY A 157 -4.75 14.75 20.19
CA GLY A 157 -5.57 13.80 20.96
C GLY A 157 -5.36 12.33 20.58
N ILE A 158 -4.80 12.03 19.41
CA ILE A 158 -4.53 10.65 18.99
C ILE A 158 -3.18 10.19 19.56
N LEU A 159 -3.24 9.24 20.49
CA LEU A 159 -2.08 8.68 21.19
C LEU A 159 -1.17 9.72 21.88
N CYS A 160 -1.74 10.87 22.24
CA CYS A 160 -1.05 11.97 22.91
C CYS A 160 -0.64 11.68 24.35
N ASP A 161 -1.11 10.58 24.95
CA ASP A 161 -0.72 10.15 26.29
C ASP A 161 -0.17 8.70 26.27
N TYR A 162 0.34 8.26 25.11
CA TYR A 162 0.91 6.92 24.99
C TYR A 162 2.19 6.86 25.82
N ASN A 163 2.20 6.00 26.83
CA ASN A 163 3.34 5.77 27.69
C ASN A 163 3.42 4.30 28.06
N TYR A 164 4.59 3.71 27.93
CA TYR A 164 4.87 2.39 28.48
C TYR A 164 6.27 2.32 29.05
N ASN A 165 6.42 1.38 29.99
CA ASN A 165 7.68 0.93 30.52
C ASN A 165 7.51 -0.57 30.79
N GLN A 166 8.22 -1.40 30.03
CA GLN A 166 8.11 -2.86 30.10
C GLN A 166 9.50 -3.48 29.95
N TYR A 167 9.81 -4.44 30.81
CA TYR A 167 11.03 -5.23 30.69
C TYR A 167 11.01 -6.07 29.41
N ASN A 168 12.04 -5.95 28.57
CA ASN A 168 12.28 -6.85 27.46
C ASN A 168 13.15 -8.02 27.95
N ASP A 169 12.53 -9.20 28.07
CA ASP A 169 13.17 -10.42 28.56
C ASP A 169 13.92 -11.20 27.48
N SER A 170 14.00 -10.68 26.26
CA SER A 170 14.88 -11.22 25.25
C SER A 170 16.31 -11.24 25.77
N ILE A 171 16.98 -12.40 25.65
CA ILE A 171 18.32 -12.62 26.21
C ILE A 171 19.40 -11.71 25.60
N TYR A 172 19.09 -11.03 24.50
CA TYR A 172 19.95 -10.08 23.80
C TYR A 172 19.69 -8.62 24.18
N VAL A 173 18.71 -8.37 25.07
CA VAL A 173 18.34 -7.03 25.57
C VAL A 173 18.44 -7.03 27.10
N LEU A 174 17.59 -7.79 27.78
CA LEU A 174 17.52 -7.88 29.25
C LEU A 174 17.45 -6.50 29.96
N ASP A 175 16.67 -5.58 29.40
CA ASP A 175 16.55 -4.19 29.85
C ASP A 175 15.10 -3.67 29.75
N ASP A 176 14.80 -2.57 30.44
CA ASP A 176 13.49 -1.93 30.37
C ASP A 176 13.35 -1.16 29.05
N SER A 177 12.29 -1.45 28.30
CA SER A 177 11.89 -0.67 27.13
C SER A 177 10.94 0.43 27.55
N MET A 178 11.27 1.68 27.20
CA MET A 178 10.51 2.86 27.59
C MET A 178 10.27 3.78 26.41
N ALA A 179 9.01 4.17 26.21
CA ALA A 179 8.66 5.34 25.41
C ALA A 179 7.48 6.10 26.00
N GLN A 180 7.58 7.41 25.94
CA GLN A 180 6.55 8.36 26.30
C GLN A 180 6.31 9.31 25.13
N TRP A 181 5.07 9.37 24.69
CA TRP A 181 4.54 10.34 23.75
C TRP A 181 3.63 11.30 24.51
N SER A 182 3.87 12.58 24.34
CA SER A 182 3.00 13.64 24.86
C SER A 182 2.61 14.63 23.78
N CYS A 183 1.55 15.39 23.97
CA CYS A 183 1.17 16.48 23.08
C CYS A 183 1.16 17.80 23.85
N THR A 184 1.98 18.75 23.42
CA THR A 184 2.12 20.07 24.05
C THR A 184 2.33 21.13 22.99
N ASP A 185 1.67 22.27 23.11
CA ASP A 185 1.88 23.46 22.28
C ASP A 185 1.83 23.22 20.75
N GLY A 186 0.99 22.29 20.29
CA GLY A 186 0.87 21.97 18.86
C GLY A 186 1.88 20.93 18.35
N GLU A 187 2.73 20.41 19.23
CA GLU A 187 3.71 19.37 18.93
C GLU A 187 3.41 18.06 19.64
N ARG A 188 3.69 16.94 18.96
CA ARG A 188 3.85 15.61 19.55
C ARG A 188 5.31 15.44 19.96
N VAL A 189 5.55 15.20 21.23
CA VAL A 189 6.88 15.05 21.83
C VAL A 189 7.12 13.58 22.19
N LEU A 190 8.20 13.01 21.68
CA LEU A 190 8.72 11.69 22.04
C LEU A 190 9.87 11.84 23.03
N SER A 191 9.87 11.00 24.07
CA SER A 191 11.03 10.69 24.91
C SER A 191 11.10 9.18 25.12
N ALA A 192 12.18 8.53 24.70
CA ALA A 192 12.36 7.09 24.77
C ALA A 192 13.82 6.68 24.96
N ASN A 193 14.05 5.41 25.30
CA ASN A 193 15.40 4.85 25.46
C ASN A 193 15.88 3.98 24.28
N GLY A 194 15.10 3.89 23.19
CA GLY A 194 15.48 3.17 21.97
C GLY A 194 15.61 1.65 22.12
N ILE A 195 15.22 1.09 23.26
CA ILE A 195 15.16 -0.36 23.48
C ILE A 195 13.82 -0.87 22.89
N PRO A 196 13.82 -1.89 22.01
CA PRO A 196 12.57 -2.45 21.49
C PRO A 196 11.77 -3.13 22.60
N ASP A 197 10.45 -3.17 22.46
CA ASP A 197 9.50 -3.72 23.45
C ASP A 197 8.97 -5.11 23.05
N HIS A 198 9.66 -5.79 22.15
CA HIS A 198 9.34 -7.10 21.60
C HIS A 198 10.61 -7.95 21.52
N GLU A 199 10.44 -9.26 21.27
CA GLU A 199 11.55 -10.17 21.02
C GLU A 199 12.40 -9.72 19.84
N VAL A 200 13.73 -9.80 20.01
CA VAL A 200 14.71 -9.43 18.99
C VAL A 200 15.50 -10.65 18.51
N GLY A 201 16.18 -10.50 17.38
CA GLY A 201 17.17 -11.48 16.94
C GLY A 201 18.42 -11.52 17.81
N GLU A 202 19.33 -12.45 17.47
CA GLU A 202 20.64 -12.54 18.11
C GLU A 202 21.50 -11.32 17.75
N PHE A 203 21.86 -10.52 18.77
CA PHE A 203 22.80 -9.40 18.63
C PHE A 203 23.81 -9.44 19.78
N PRO A 204 25.13 -9.50 19.49
CA PRO A 204 25.73 -9.52 18.16
C PRO A 204 25.55 -10.88 17.45
N ASN A 205 25.54 -10.88 16.12
CA ASN A 205 25.59 -12.07 15.28
C ASN A 205 26.73 -12.00 14.25
N ALA A 206 26.87 -13.04 13.42
CA ALA A 206 27.96 -13.16 12.44
C ALA A 206 28.00 -12.03 11.39
N ASN A 207 26.86 -11.38 11.11
CA ASN A 207 26.74 -10.32 10.11
C ASN A 207 26.52 -8.94 10.74
N ASN A 208 26.26 -8.87 12.05
CA ASN A 208 26.16 -7.64 12.82
C ASN A 208 26.87 -7.79 14.19
N PRO A 209 28.06 -7.21 14.37
CA PRO A 209 28.85 -7.39 15.59
C PRO A 209 28.41 -6.50 16.76
N ASN A 210 27.33 -5.73 16.63
CA ASN A 210 26.93 -4.73 17.63
C ASN A 210 25.90 -5.32 18.61
N THR A 211 25.92 -4.82 19.84
CA THR A 211 24.96 -5.17 20.91
C THR A 211 23.98 -4.02 21.10
N ILE A 212 22.71 -4.34 21.35
CA ILE A 212 21.69 -3.33 21.66
C ILE A 212 22.05 -2.66 22.99
N THR A 213 22.00 -1.33 23.01
CA THR A 213 22.17 -0.54 24.24
C THR A 213 21.18 0.60 24.26
N GLU A 214 20.85 1.08 25.46
CA GLU A 214 20.01 2.28 25.60
C GLU A 214 20.56 3.46 24.80
N GLN A 215 19.64 4.20 24.20
CA GLN A 215 19.89 5.43 23.45
C GLN A 215 19.08 6.57 24.07
N LEU A 216 19.49 7.82 23.87
CA LEU A 216 18.61 8.95 24.14
C LEU A 216 17.79 9.25 22.88
N VAL A 217 16.50 8.93 22.89
CA VAL A 217 15.61 9.22 21.77
C VAL A 217 14.64 10.33 22.13
N SER A 218 14.62 11.38 21.29
CA SER A 218 13.66 12.48 21.41
C SER A 218 13.28 13.04 20.05
N ALA A 219 12.03 13.42 19.87
CA ALA A 219 11.54 14.08 18.66
C ALA A 219 10.36 14.99 18.98
N ASN A 220 10.21 16.08 18.20
CA ASN A 220 9.04 16.95 18.20
C ASN A 220 8.44 16.95 16.79
N LEU A 221 7.16 16.59 16.68
CA LEU A 221 6.47 16.43 15.40
C LEU A 221 5.22 17.32 15.39
N SER A 222 4.85 17.90 14.25
CA SER A 222 3.63 18.72 14.17
C SER A 222 2.37 17.91 14.48
N LEU A 223 1.45 18.47 15.28
CA LEU A 223 0.09 17.95 15.43
C LEU A 223 -0.86 18.42 14.33
N SER A 224 -0.40 19.27 13.43
CA SER A 224 -1.15 19.75 12.26
C SER A 224 -0.26 19.57 11.03
N PRO A 225 0.01 18.33 10.60
CA PRO A 225 0.82 18.07 9.42
C PRO A 225 0.13 18.63 8.17
N ILE A 226 0.90 19.32 7.34
CA ILE A 226 0.44 19.93 6.08
C ILE A 226 1.09 19.16 4.94
N GLU A 227 0.29 18.64 4.01
CA GLU A 227 0.80 17.94 2.83
C GLU A 227 1.51 18.92 1.89
N SER A 228 2.69 18.53 1.41
CA SER A 228 3.49 19.28 0.44
C SER A 228 3.35 18.67 -0.95
N GLU A 229 3.33 19.53 -1.97
CA GLU A 229 3.44 19.09 -3.37
C GLU A 229 4.81 18.45 -3.66
N THR A 230 5.83 18.75 -2.84
CA THR A 230 7.18 18.22 -2.98
C THR A 230 7.53 17.28 -1.84
N SER A 231 7.91 16.05 -2.16
CA SER A 231 8.42 15.11 -1.17
C SER A 231 9.85 15.46 -0.73
N THR A 232 10.14 15.24 0.55
CA THR A 232 11.46 15.45 1.16
C THR A 232 12.07 14.11 1.54
N THR A 233 13.19 13.73 0.95
CA THR A 233 13.93 12.52 1.33
C THR A 233 14.54 12.67 2.72
N LEU A 234 14.31 11.69 3.59
CA LEU A 234 14.94 11.57 4.91
C LEU A 234 15.60 10.18 5.04
N GLY A 235 16.24 9.94 6.19
CA GLY A 235 17.01 8.73 6.48
C GLY A 235 18.51 9.02 6.57
N GLY A 236 19.23 8.18 7.33
CA GLY A 236 20.66 8.35 7.56
C GLY A 236 21.02 9.74 8.11
N PRO A 237 22.00 10.46 7.52
CA PRO A 237 22.43 11.78 7.98
C PRO A 237 21.33 12.87 7.94
N SER A 238 20.27 12.66 7.15
CA SER A 238 19.18 13.63 6.99
C SER A 238 18.13 13.55 8.11
N GLY A 239 18.31 12.63 9.08
CA GLY A 239 17.38 12.42 10.19
C GLY A 239 16.46 11.22 9.96
N ALA A 240 15.83 10.72 11.04
CA ALA A 240 14.91 9.59 10.96
C ALA A 240 13.64 9.97 10.18
N THR A 241 13.12 9.05 9.36
CA THR A 241 11.88 9.30 8.61
C THR A 241 10.63 9.20 9.49
N GLY A 242 10.78 8.58 10.67
CA GLY A 242 9.74 8.46 11.68
C GLY A 242 10.20 7.62 12.86
N TYR A 243 9.31 7.43 13.81
CA TYR A 243 9.53 6.58 14.98
C TYR A 243 8.31 5.70 15.20
N VAL A 244 8.57 4.43 15.51
CA VAL A 244 7.55 3.50 15.99
C VAL A 244 7.16 3.93 17.42
N LEU A 245 5.93 3.64 17.85
CA LEU A 245 5.43 4.05 19.17
C LEU A 245 6.29 3.52 20.34
N ASN A 246 7.04 2.45 20.12
CA ASN A 246 8.04 1.95 21.08
C ASN A 246 9.33 2.80 21.17
N GLY A 247 9.38 3.92 20.45
CA GLY A 247 10.50 4.86 20.47
C GLY A 247 11.71 4.42 19.64
N VAL A 248 11.65 3.30 18.93
CA VAL A 248 12.70 2.88 17.99
C VAL A 248 12.54 3.65 16.67
N LYS A 249 13.65 4.19 16.15
CA LYS A 249 13.67 4.96 14.91
C LYS A 249 13.44 4.09 13.68
N ILE A 250 12.84 4.68 12.66
CA ILE A 250 12.75 4.15 11.30
C ILE A 250 13.90 4.74 10.49
N ASP A 251 14.75 3.89 9.94
CA ASP A 251 15.91 4.26 9.15
C ASP A 251 16.02 3.25 8.00
N ALA A 252 15.12 3.40 7.03
CA ALA A 252 14.92 2.42 5.96
C ALA A 252 16.13 2.30 5.02
N ASN A 253 16.86 3.39 4.83
CA ASN A 253 18.06 3.44 4.01
C ASN A 253 19.26 2.81 4.71
N THR A 254 20.29 2.44 3.95
CA THR A 254 21.55 1.92 4.50
C THR A 254 22.71 2.84 4.15
N ALA A 255 23.82 2.68 4.87
CA ALA A 255 25.11 3.26 4.47
C ALA A 255 25.91 2.32 3.54
N GLY A 256 25.30 1.23 3.08
CA GLY A 256 25.92 0.28 2.20
C GLY A 256 25.89 0.75 0.75
N SER A 257 27.01 0.62 0.04
CA SER A 257 27.11 1.04 -1.36
C SER A 257 28.15 0.23 -2.12
N CYS A 258 27.99 0.17 -3.44
CA CYS A 258 28.96 -0.35 -4.39
C CYS A 258 29.38 0.71 -5.42
N ASP A 259 30.61 0.61 -5.90
CA ASP A 259 31.06 1.33 -7.09
C ASP A 259 30.37 0.80 -8.37
N ASP A 260 30.50 1.51 -9.48
CA ASP A 260 29.90 1.14 -10.78
C ASP A 260 30.39 -0.23 -11.30
N SER A 261 31.56 -0.69 -10.85
CA SER A 261 32.12 -1.97 -11.24
C SER A 261 31.52 -3.15 -10.45
N GLY A 262 30.96 -2.89 -9.28
CA GLY A 262 30.51 -3.91 -8.32
C GLY A 262 31.65 -4.69 -7.67
N ASN A 263 32.91 -4.27 -7.82
CA ASN A 263 34.05 -4.95 -7.22
C ASN A 263 34.45 -4.31 -5.88
N ASP A 264 34.06 -3.05 -5.66
CA ASP A 264 34.25 -2.37 -4.38
C ASP A 264 32.88 -2.08 -3.77
N CYS A 265 32.51 -2.94 -2.82
CA CYS A 265 31.25 -2.88 -2.11
C CYS A 265 31.53 -2.87 -0.60
N SER A 266 30.86 -1.96 0.10
CA SER A 266 30.95 -1.82 1.55
C SER A 266 29.56 -1.68 2.13
N LEU A 267 29.27 -2.32 3.25
CA LEU A 267 28.00 -2.14 3.99
C LEU A 267 27.98 -0.86 4.84
N ILE A 268 29.08 -0.09 4.81
CA ILE A 268 29.25 1.15 5.57
C ILE A 268 29.88 2.24 4.70
N GLY A 269 29.71 3.49 5.14
CA GLY A 269 30.44 4.65 4.62
C GLY A 269 29.80 5.35 3.42
N ASN A 270 28.89 4.68 2.72
CA ASN A 270 28.13 5.24 1.60
C ASN A 270 28.97 6.03 0.57
N THR A 271 29.90 5.34 -0.08
CA THR A 271 30.89 5.97 -0.98
C THR A 271 30.69 5.64 -2.46
N GLY A 272 29.88 4.62 -2.76
CA GLY A 272 29.54 4.20 -4.12
C GLY A 272 28.29 4.88 -4.67
N ASN A 273 28.00 4.62 -5.94
CA ASN A 273 26.81 5.16 -6.62
C ASN A 273 25.58 4.26 -6.50
N TRP A 274 25.76 3.01 -6.05
CA TRP A 274 24.72 1.99 -5.98
C TRP A 274 24.47 1.61 -4.53
N HIS A 275 23.34 2.05 -3.98
CA HIS A 275 23.03 1.94 -2.55
C HIS A 275 22.38 0.60 -2.26
N ILE A 276 22.95 -0.17 -1.33
CA ILE A 276 22.53 -1.55 -1.06
C ILE A 276 21.28 -1.55 -0.17
N GLU A 277 20.24 -2.28 -0.58
CA GLU A 277 19.05 -2.46 0.25
C GLU A 277 19.30 -3.45 1.40
N ALA A 278 18.82 -3.11 2.61
CA ALA A 278 18.90 -4.00 3.76
C ALA A 278 18.02 -5.24 3.59
N LEU A 279 16.90 -5.10 2.89
CA LEU A 279 15.84 -6.09 2.75
C LEU A 279 15.56 -6.40 1.27
N GLY A 280 14.90 -7.53 1.00
CA GLY A 280 14.45 -7.88 -0.34
C GLY A 280 15.54 -8.39 -1.30
N GLN A 281 16.79 -8.47 -0.85
CA GLN A 281 17.93 -8.96 -1.63
C GLN A 281 18.74 -10.01 -0.86
N THR A 282 19.56 -10.79 -1.58
CA THR A 282 20.32 -11.94 -1.03
C THR A 282 21.83 -11.83 -1.22
N SER A 283 22.29 -10.76 -1.86
CA SER A 283 23.69 -10.49 -2.20
C SER A 283 24.51 -10.03 -0.99
N PHE A 284 23.87 -9.30 -0.09
CA PHE A 284 24.47 -8.68 1.09
C PHE A 284 23.65 -8.98 2.33
N ASN A 285 24.30 -9.04 3.50
CA ASN A 285 23.62 -9.36 4.75
C ASN A 285 24.00 -8.34 5.83
N PHE A 286 23.01 -7.54 6.25
CA PHE A 286 23.17 -6.55 7.33
C PHE A 286 22.94 -7.13 8.73
N GLY A 287 22.70 -8.44 8.83
CA GLY A 287 22.39 -9.13 10.07
C GLY A 287 21.06 -8.72 10.68
N THR A 288 20.07 -8.39 9.84
CA THR A 288 18.72 -8.04 10.28
C THR A 288 18.04 -9.21 10.96
N ASP A 289 17.19 -8.93 11.94
CA ASP A 289 16.33 -9.93 12.59
C ASP A 289 14.95 -10.05 11.92
N ASP A 290 14.08 -10.87 12.50
CA ASP A 290 12.71 -11.11 12.03
C ASP A 290 11.79 -9.89 12.17
N ASN A 291 12.26 -8.81 12.83
CA ASN A 291 11.56 -7.52 12.88
C ASN A 291 12.10 -6.55 11.83
N ASN A 292 12.88 -7.04 10.86
CA ASN A 292 13.49 -6.25 9.79
C ASN A 292 14.38 -5.13 10.34
N ALA A 293 15.05 -5.38 11.47
CA ALA A 293 15.87 -4.41 12.17
C ALA A 293 17.26 -4.95 12.45
N HIS A 294 18.21 -4.04 12.64
CA HIS A 294 19.54 -4.38 13.12
C HIS A 294 20.11 -3.30 14.04
N VAL A 295 21.32 -3.53 14.54
CA VAL A 295 21.99 -2.64 15.50
C VAL A 295 23.10 -1.84 14.80
N GLN A 296 23.11 -0.51 14.96
CA GLN A 296 24.20 0.35 14.48
C GLN A 296 25.40 0.29 15.42
N PRO A 297 26.61 0.66 14.95
CA PRO A 297 27.70 1.00 15.86
C PRO A 297 27.23 2.01 16.92
N GLY A 298 27.48 1.72 18.20
CA GLY A 298 26.95 2.52 19.33
C GLY A 298 25.64 1.97 19.93
N GLY A 299 25.11 0.87 19.40
CA GLY A 299 24.07 0.07 20.05
C GLY A 299 22.63 0.47 19.72
N SER A 300 22.41 1.38 18.78
CA SER A 300 21.07 1.78 18.34
C SER A 300 20.43 0.69 17.47
N TYR A 301 19.40 0.04 18.01
CA TYR A 301 18.47 -0.79 17.25
C TYR A 301 17.55 0.10 16.40
N HIS A 302 17.26 -0.27 15.15
CA HIS A 302 16.41 0.50 14.23
C HIS A 302 15.81 -0.38 13.15
N TYR A 303 14.65 0.04 12.63
CA TYR A 303 13.90 -0.70 11.62
C TYR A 303 14.22 -0.25 10.19
N HIS A 304 14.45 -1.23 9.32
CA HIS A 304 14.44 -1.04 7.87
C HIS A 304 13.09 -1.39 7.23
N GLY A 305 12.32 -2.25 7.88
CA GLY A 305 11.01 -2.71 7.41
C GLY A 305 10.10 -3.06 8.58
N MET A 306 8.98 -3.72 8.29
CA MET A 306 7.90 -3.86 9.25
C MET A 306 8.33 -4.49 10.60
N PRO A 307 8.04 -3.85 11.75
CA PRO A 307 8.40 -4.36 13.07
C PRO A 307 7.40 -5.43 13.53
N GLU A 308 7.53 -6.66 13.03
CA GLU A 308 6.52 -7.74 13.21
C GLU A 308 6.15 -7.99 14.67
N GLY A 309 7.13 -8.02 15.57
CA GLY A 309 6.91 -8.21 17.00
C GLY A 309 6.08 -7.08 17.60
N PHE A 310 6.35 -5.83 17.20
CA PHE A 310 5.56 -4.67 17.61
C PHE A 310 4.14 -4.71 17.04
N VAL A 311 4.00 -4.97 15.74
CA VAL A 311 2.69 -5.08 15.07
C VAL A 311 1.82 -6.14 15.73
N THR A 312 2.40 -7.31 16.00
CA THR A 312 1.71 -8.42 16.69
C THR A 312 1.27 -7.99 18.09
N LYS A 313 2.14 -7.31 18.84
CA LYS A 313 1.85 -6.82 20.19
C LYS A 313 0.72 -5.77 20.21
N GLN A 314 0.61 -4.95 19.16
CA GLN A 314 -0.51 -4.01 18.98
C GLN A 314 -1.80 -4.67 18.45
N GLY A 315 -1.81 -5.99 18.23
CA GLY A 315 -2.98 -6.70 17.70
C GLY A 315 -3.20 -6.50 16.20
N GLY A 316 -2.14 -6.21 15.45
CA GLY A 316 -2.19 -6.12 14.00
C GLY A 316 -2.61 -7.44 13.36
N SER A 317 -3.52 -7.35 12.39
CA SER A 317 -4.10 -8.50 11.69
C SER A 317 -4.69 -8.06 10.36
N SER A 318 -5.06 -9.01 9.50
CA SER A 318 -5.77 -8.71 8.24
C SER A 318 -7.17 -8.10 8.42
N SER A 319 -7.62 -7.92 9.66
CA SER A 319 -8.92 -7.32 10.01
C SER A 319 -8.79 -5.99 10.75
N THR A 320 -7.57 -5.52 10.97
CA THR A 320 -7.29 -4.31 11.74
C THR A 320 -6.31 -3.41 10.97
N MET A 321 -6.67 -2.14 10.79
CA MET A 321 -5.67 -1.11 10.51
C MET A 321 -4.98 -0.75 11.81
N THR A 322 -3.65 -0.84 11.84
CA THR A 322 -2.87 -0.66 13.07
C THR A 322 -1.91 0.50 12.90
N ILE A 323 -2.16 1.60 13.61
CA ILE A 323 -1.20 2.68 13.75
C ILE A 323 0.01 2.15 14.54
N ILE A 324 1.21 2.32 13.97
CA ILE A 324 2.45 1.84 14.58
C ILE A 324 3.40 2.96 14.98
N GLY A 325 3.20 4.17 14.48
CA GLY A 325 4.13 5.26 14.71
C GLY A 325 3.73 6.55 14.02
N TRP A 326 4.66 7.49 14.06
CA TRP A 326 4.51 8.82 13.50
C TRP A 326 5.73 9.16 12.64
N ALA A 327 5.48 9.69 11.46
CA ALA A 327 6.53 10.17 10.57
C ALA A 327 7.07 11.53 11.04
N ALA A 328 8.26 11.89 10.55
CA ALA A 328 8.96 13.11 10.95
C ALA A 328 8.17 14.40 10.66
N ASP A 329 7.23 14.36 9.71
CA ASP A 329 6.33 15.47 9.35
C ASP A 329 5.03 15.50 10.19
N GLY A 330 4.81 14.52 11.07
CA GLY A 330 3.65 14.46 11.96
C GLY A 330 2.48 13.59 11.46
N PHE A 331 2.52 13.08 10.23
CA PHE A 331 1.51 12.15 9.73
C PHE A 331 1.66 10.75 10.36
N PRO A 332 0.56 9.98 10.51
CA PRO A 332 0.60 8.64 11.09
C PRO A 332 1.21 7.61 10.13
N ILE A 333 1.76 6.54 10.71
CA ILE A 333 2.28 5.38 9.99
C ILE A 333 1.46 4.15 10.40
N TYR A 334 0.90 3.44 9.42
CA TYR A 334 0.12 2.22 9.61
C TYR A 334 0.90 0.99 9.16
N ALA A 335 0.64 -0.17 9.78
CA ALA A 335 1.24 -1.43 9.35
C ALA A 335 0.32 -2.21 8.42
N ARG A 336 0.85 -2.60 7.25
CA ARG A 336 0.39 -3.65 6.32
C ARG A 336 -0.97 -3.45 5.67
N TYR A 337 -2.02 -3.27 6.46
CA TYR A 337 -3.40 -3.34 6.01
C TYR A 337 -4.06 -1.96 5.98
N GLY A 338 -4.77 -1.68 4.89
CA GLY A 338 -5.58 -0.49 4.70
C GLY A 338 -6.86 -0.80 3.94
N TYR A 339 -7.81 0.13 3.95
CA TYR A 339 -9.06 0.01 3.19
C TYR A 339 -8.80 -0.09 1.69
N SER A 340 -9.44 -1.06 1.01
CA SER A 340 -9.33 -1.24 -0.45
C SER A 340 -9.83 -0.03 -1.23
N ILE A 341 -10.82 0.69 -0.69
CA ILE A 341 -11.26 1.98 -1.21
C ILE A 341 -10.85 3.03 -0.17
N ALA A 342 -9.92 3.91 -0.55
CA ALA A 342 -9.28 4.84 0.39
C ALA A 342 -10.26 5.79 1.11
N SER A 343 -11.42 6.08 0.52
CA SER A 343 -12.46 6.95 1.07
C SER A 343 -13.57 6.21 1.83
N ASP A 344 -13.55 4.88 1.87
CA ASP A 344 -14.64 4.07 2.41
C ASP A 344 -14.15 3.11 3.50
N ALA A 345 -14.46 3.47 4.74
CA ALA A 345 -14.12 2.71 5.93
C ALA A 345 -14.93 1.40 6.08
N THR A 346 -15.89 1.15 5.19
CA THR A 346 -16.66 -0.09 5.12
C THR A 346 -16.12 -1.06 4.07
N SER A 347 -15.19 -0.61 3.22
CA SER A 347 -14.51 -1.47 2.25
C SER A 347 -13.64 -2.51 2.96
N THR A 348 -13.34 -3.61 2.27
CA THR A 348 -12.48 -4.65 2.83
C THR A 348 -11.07 -4.14 3.05
N LEU A 349 -10.38 -4.62 4.09
CA LEU A 349 -8.95 -4.38 4.25
C LEU A 349 -8.15 -5.26 3.30
N ILE A 350 -7.13 -4.68 2.67
CA ILE A 350 -6.17 -5.36 1.81
C ILE A 350 -4.75 -5.10 2.30
N SER A 351 -3.82 -5.98 1.94
CA SER A 351 -2.40 -5.73 2.15
C SER A 351 -1.95 -4.66 1.16
N MET A 352 -1.49 -3.53 1.68
CA MET A 352 -1.09 -2.38 0.88
C MET A 352 0.23 -2.65 0.16
N THR A 353 0.30 -2.24 -1.11
CA THR A 353 1.47 -2.42 -1.96
C THR A 353 2.01 -1.06 -2.41
N GLY A 354 3.32 -0.86 -2.32
CA GLY A 354 3.99 0.33 -2.85
C GLY A 354 3.92 0.38 -4.38
N SER A 355 3.91 1.58 -4.96
CA SER A 355 3.93 1.77 -6.43
C SER A 355 5.34 1.77 -7.01
N TYR A 356 6.17 0.81 -6.61
CA TYR A 356 7.55 0.68 -7.09
C TYR A 356 7.73 -0.63 -7.86
N GLN A 357 8.46 -0.55 -8.97
CA GLN A 357 8.79 -1.69 -9.81
C GLN A 357 10.29 -1.71 -10.12
N LEU A 358 10.82 -2.88 -10.41
CA LEU A 358 12.18 -3.00 -10.91
C LEU A 358 12.30 -2.34 -12.28
N ILE A 359 13.39 -1.61 -12.49
CA ILE A 359 13.71 -1.01 -13.80
C ILE A 359 13.84 -2.10 -14.88
N SER A 360 13.33 -1.82 -16.09
CA SER A 360 13.52 -2.69 -17.25
C SER A 360 14.79 -2.32 -18.04
N ASP A 361 15.11 -1.04 -18.09
CA ASP A 361 16.25 -0.48 -18.83
C ASP A 361 17.46 -0.36 -17.90
N VAL A 362 18.21 -1.45 -17.76
CA VAL A 362 19.34 -1.54 -16.83
C VAL A 362 20.53 -0.68 -17.30
N PRO A 363 20.99 0.32 -16.52
CA PRO A 363 22.12 1.18 -16.90
C PRO A 363 23.42 0.40 -17.07
N SER A 364 24.25 0.80 -18.04
CA SER A 364 25.51 0.12 -18.33
C SER A 364 26.56 0.26 -17.22
N ASN A 365 26.42 1.26 -16.35
CA ASN A 365 27.29 1.49 -15.19
C ASN A 365 26.76 0.85 -13.90
N ARG A 366 25.68 0.07 -14.00
CA ARG A 366 25.20 -0.77 -12.89
C ARG A 366 26.12 -1.97 -12.70
N PRO A 367 26.48 -2.35 -11.46
CA PRO A 367 27.09 -3.65 -11.16
C PRO A 367 26.35 -4.80 -11.87
N SER A 368 27.02 -5.89 -12.23
CA SER A 368 26.38 -6.92 -13.07
C SER A 368 25.12 -7.52 -12.43
N ALA A 369 24.00 -7.52 -13.16
CA ALA A 369 22.73 -8.16 -12.75
C ALA A 369 22.85 -9.68 -12.56
N SER A 370 23.88 -10.30 -13.15
CA SER A 370 24.17 -11.73 -12.95
C SER A 370 24.86 -12.02 -11.62
N ILE A 371 25.49 -11.02 -11.01
CA ILE A 371 26.18 -11.12 -9.71
C ILE A 371 25.25 -10.61 -8.62
N TYR A 372 24.66 -9.44 -8.86
CA TYR A 372 23.73 -8.76 -7.96
C TYR A 372 22.38 -8.68 -8.66
N PRO A 373 21.39 -9.53 -8.36
CA PRO A 373 20.07 -9.46 -8.99
C PRO A 373 19.43 -8.06 -8.86
N LEU A 374 18.53 -7.70 -9.79
CA LEU A 374 17.76 -6.45 -9.66
C LEU A 374 16.98 -6.43 -8.35
N GLY A 375 16.97 -5.28 -7.69
CA GLY A 375 16.43 -5.08 -6.34
C GLY A 375 17.50 -5.17 -5.25
N THR A 376 18.75 -5.49 -5.62
CA THR A 376 19.89 -5.40 -4.69
C THR A 376 20.16 -3.95 -4.30
N PHE A 377 19.98 -3.03 -5.25
CA PHE A 377 20.24 -1.61 -5.03
C PHE A 377 18.95 -0.79 -5.03
N GLY A 378 18.91 0.30 -4.27
CA GLY A 378 17.79 1.24 -4.25
C GLY A 378 17.50 1.81 -5.64
N GLU A 379 18.55 2.06 -6.43
CA GLU A 379 18.46 2.54 -7.83
C GLU A 379 17.88 1.50 -8.80
N ASP A 380 17.74 0.24 -8.40
CA ASP A 380 17.04 -0.76 -9.22
C ASP A 380 15.51 -0.56 -9.20
N TRP A 381 14.99 0.29 -8.31
CA TRP A 381 13.56 0.55 -8.16
C TRP A 381 13.15 1.90 -8.75
N GLN A 382 12.09 1.90 -9.55
CA GLN A 382 11.46 3.10 -10.07
C GLN A 382 10.02 3.20 -9.58
N PHE A 383 9.61 4.42 -9.21
CA PHE A 383 8.21 4.71 -8.92
C PHE A 383 7.40 4.70 -10.22
N VAL A 384 6.28 3.98 -10.22
CA VAL A 384 5.34 3.88 -11.34
C VAL A 384 3.94 4.19 -10.80
N ALA A 385 3.51 5.45 -10.93
CA ALA A 385 2.23 5.90 -10.39
C ALA A 385 1.06 4.97 -10.79
N GLY A 386 0.30 4.53 -9.78
CA GLY A 386 -0.85 3.63 -9.96
C GLY A 386 -0.50 2.16 -10.17
N SER A 387 0.78 1.75 -10.09
CA SER A 387 1.14 0.33 -10.15
C SER A 387 0.86 -0.44 -8.86
N GLY A 388 0.70 0.28 -7.74
CA GLY A 388 0.30 -0.22 -6.44
C GLY A 388 -0.75 0.71 -5.81
N ASP A 389 -0.90 0.62 -4.49
CA ASP A 389 -1.92 1.36 -3.73
C ASP A 389 -1.41 2.68 -3.14
N LEU A 390 -0.09 2.89 -3.15
CA LEU A 390 0.61 3.95 -2.41
C LEU A 390 1.43 4.84 -3.34
N ASP A 391 1.66 6.08 -2.92
CA ASP A 391 2.44 7.08 -3.64
C ASP A 391 3.96 6.87 -3.51
N GLU A 392 4.75 7.83 -4.01
CA GLU A 392 6.21 7.77 -4.01
C GLU A 392 6.82 7.75 -2.61
N CYS A 393 6.12 8.26 -1.59
CA CYS A 393 6.55 8.18 -0.20
C CYS A 393 5.92 7.00 0.55
N ASN A 394 5.37 6.01 -0.15
CA ASN A 394 4.73 4.84 0.45
C ASN A 394 3.56 5.21 1.38
N GLY A 395 2.82 6.27 1.03
CA GLY A 395 1.60 6.68 1.71
C GLY A 395 0.43 6.91 0.76
N ARG A 396 -0.69 7.34 1.33
CA ARG A 396 -1.86 7.83 0.59
C ARG A 396 -2.75 8.66 1.49
N VAL A 397 -3.64 9.43 0.89
CA VAL A 397 -4.80 9.99 1.60
C VAL A 397 -5.89 8.92 1.70
N GLY A 398 -6.41 8.71 2.90
CA GLY A 398 -7.55 7.82 3.10
C GLY A 398 -8.10 7.87 4.51
N VAL A 399 -9.31 7.32 4.69
CA VAL A 399 -9.94 7.14 5.99
C VAL A 399 -9.20 6.09 6.80
N THR A 400 -9.19 6.26 8.11
CA THR A 400 -8.63 5.28 9.07
C THR A 400 -9.55 5.22 10.31
N PRO A 401 -9.35 4.25 11.22
CA PRO A 401 -10.13 4.20 12.47
C PRO A 401 -10.01 5.49 13.31
N GLU A 402 -8.83 6.11 13.33
CA GLU A 402 -8.55 7.35 14.06
C GLU A 402 -8.97 8.60 13.29
N PHE A 403 -8.97 8.54 11.95
CA PHE A 403 -9.25 9.65 11.04
C PHE A 403 -10.38 9.28 10.06
N PRO A 404 -11.65 9.24 10.52
CA PRO A 404 -12.78 8.80 9.69
C PRO A 404 -13.12 9.75 8.54
N GLU A 405 -12.63 10.99 8.60
CA GLU A 405 -12.78 11.99 7.52
C GLU A 405 -11.62 11.96 6.51
N GLY A 406 -10.63 11.10 6.73
CA GLY A 406 -9.44 10.98 5.90
C GLY A 406 -8.26 11.79 6.42
N ILE A 407 -7.06 11.23 6.25
CA ILE A 407 -5.78 11.92 6.44
C ILE A 407 -4.76 11.32 5.47
N TYR A 408 -3.75 12.09 5.07
CA TYR A 408 -2.55 11.49 4.50
C TYR A 408 -1.84 10.63 5.55
N HIS A 409 -1.44 9.42 5.18
CA HIS A 409 -0.77 8.49 6.09
C HIS A 409 0.16 7.55 5.34
N TYR A 410 1.24 7.15 6.01
CA TYR A 410 2.24 6.22 5.49
C TYR A 410 1.89 4.78 5.83
N TYR A 411 2.50 3.86 5.09
CA TYR A 411 2.45 2.43 5.40
C TYR A 411 3.85 1.84 5.58
N ALA A 412 3.96 0.95 6.57
CA ALA A 412 4.92 -0.15 6.52
C ALA A 412 4.32 -1.26 5.66
N THR A 413 5.09 -1.79 4.71
CA THR A 413 4.64 -2.77 3.70
C THR A 413 5.54 -4.00 3.64
N ASP A 414 5.03 -5.11 3.09
CA ASP A 414 5.80 -6.36 2.92
C ASP A 414 6.73 -6.36 1.69
N SER A 415 6.72 -5.25 0.93
CA SER A 415 7.51 -5.06 -0.30
C SER A 415 8.18 -3.69 -0.28
N TYR A 416 9.18 -3.50 -1.16
CA TYR A 416 9.89 -2.23 -1.30
C TYR A 416 8.90 -1.06 -1.46
N PRO A 417 9.10 0.05 -0.74
CA PRO A 417 10.29 0.40 0.04
C PRO A 417 10.31 -0.09 1.50
N TYR A 418 9.35 -0.93 1.90
CA TYR A 418 9.09 -1.46 3.26
C TYR A 418 8.67 -0.42 4.29
N PHE A 419 9.36 0.72 4.31
CA PHE A 419 8.99 1.95 4.97
C PHE A 419 9.21 3.12 4.01
N GLN A 420 8.61 4.27 4.30
CA GLN A 420 8.77 5.47 3.51
C GLN A 420 10.24 5.91 3.42
N ARG A 421 10.67 6.32 2.21
CA ARG A 421 12.01 6.92 1.95
C ARG A 421 11.99 8.44 1.91
N CYS A 422 10.78 9.01 1.93
CA CYS A 422 10.54 10.44 1.99
C CYS A 422 9.35 10.72 2.90
N VAL A 423 9.22 12.00 3.24
CA VAL A 423 8.02 12.56 3.83
C VAL A 423 7.33 13.49 2.83
N LYS A 424 6.01 13.41 2.79
CA LYS A 424 5.09 14.21 2.00
C LYS A 424 4.68 15.49 2.72
N GLY A 425 4.75 15.54 4.05
CA GLY A 425 4.42 16.74 4.79
C GLY A 425 5.58 17.74 4.90
N GLU A 426 5.25 18.99 5.24
CA GLU A 426 6.25 20.00 5.59
C GLU A 426 7.06 19.54 6.82
N VAL A 427 8.38 19.54 6.68
CA VAL A 427 9.31 19.35 7.80
C VAL A 427 10.06 20.66 8.05
N GLU A 428 10.17 21.05 9.32
CA GLU A 428 11.10 22.13 9.69
C GLU A 428 12.53 21.62 9.48
N VAL A 429 13.08 21.86 8.30
CA VAL A 429 14.50 21.61 8.03
C VAL A 429 15.28 22.61 8.87
N THR A 430 15.86 22.16 9.98
CA THR A 430 16.81 22.98 10.73
C THR A 430 17.95 23.33 9.78
N ALA A 431 18.05 24.60 9.39
CA ALA A 431 19.10 25.08 8.54
C ALA A 431 20.46 24.85 9.21
N GLY A 432 21.18 23.82 8.77
CA GLY A 432 22.63 23.71 8.95
C GLY A 432 23.11 22.48 9.73
N MET A 433 23.42 21.42 9.01
CA MET A 433 24.81 20.97 8.94
C MET A 433 25.15 20.72 7.47
N PRO A 434 26.27 21.26 6.94
CA PRO A 434 26.73 20.86 5.62
C PRO A 434 27.03 19.36 5.65
N PRO A 435 26.87 18.64 4.52
CA PRO A 435 27.28 17.24 4.45
C PRO A 435 28.74 17.11 4.89
N PRO A 436 29.12 16.01 5.60
CA PRO A 436 30.52 15.75 5.88
C PRO A 436 31.31 15.73 4.56
N PRO A 437 32.55 16.24 4.54
CA PRO A 437 33.35 16.40 3.33
C PRO A 437 33.63 15.09 2.60
#